data_AF-A0A522PSF7-F1
#
_entry.id   AF-A0A522PSF7-F1
#
_cell.length_a   1.000
_cell.length_b   1.000
_cell.length_c   1.000
_cell.angle_alpha   90.00
_cell.angle_beta   90.00
_cell.angle_gamma   90.00
#
_symmetry.space_group_name_H-M   'P 1'
#
loop_
_entity.id
_entity.type
_entity.pdbx_description
1 polymer ?
#
loop_
_entity_poly.entity_id
_entity_poly.type
_entity_poly.pdbx_seq_one_letter_code
_entity_poly.pdbx_strand_id
1 'polypeptide(L)'
;MGETKIALLVHSRVLAQKYGGDVTTNLLKLKRLSGGENKMANLKEHAGWGFGSGIVTYAVMCRYYKRPFDFGEMLVCAVVATVTGLVPDVVEPALDPNHRSFAHSVTAGSGIVGLAMSSCGVENKNWDEWYKILGAAATAGYISHLVLDGCTPRGLPLLSK
;
A
#
# COMPACT_ATOMS: atom_id res chain seq x y z
N MET A 1 32.64 -6.11 6.49
CA MET A 1 31.55 -6.42 7.46
C MET A 1 31.99 -6.42 8.93
N GLY A 2 33.29 -6.29 9.25
CA GLY A 2 33.80 -6.30 10.63
C GLY A 2 33.82 -4.93 11.34
N GLU A 3 34.15 -3.86 10.63
CA GLU A 3 34.41 -2.54 11.25
C GLU A 3 33.14 -1.87 11.80
N THR A 4 32.01 -2.00 11.10
CA THR A 4 30.71 -1.46 11.55
C THR A 4 30.20 -2.12 12.82
N LYS A 5 30.49 -3.41 13.02
CA LYS A 5 30.13 -4.13 14.25
C LYS A 5 30.95 -3.63 15.44
N ILE A 6 32.23 -3.34 15.25
CA ILE A 6 33.12 -2.85 16.30
C ILE A 6 32.71 -1.45 16.74
N ALA A 7 32.44 -0.55 15.80
CA ALA A 7 32.00 0.82 16.10
C ALA A 7 30.68 0.85 16.90
N LEU A 8 29.71 0.01 16.52
CA LEU A 8 28.42 -0.08 17.22
C LEU A 8 28.56 -0.60 18.66
N LEU A 9 29.51 -1.52 18.88
CA LEU A 9 29.78 -2.15 20.17
C LEU A 9 30.55 -1.22 21.12
N VAL A 10 31.45 -0.41 20.58
CA VAL A 10 32.15 0.64 21.35
C VAL A 10 31.17 1.74 21.76
N HIS A 11 30.33 2.20 20.83
CA HIS A 11 29.35 3.25 21.11
C HIS A 11 28.30 2.81 22.14
N SER A 12 27.83 1.57 22.08
CA SER A 12 26.86 1.04 23.06
C SER A 12 27.44 0.86 24.46
N ARG A 13 28.72 0.49 24.59
CA ARG A 13 29.42 0.42 25.89
C ARG A 13 29.56 1.80 26.52
N VAL A 14 29.89 2.83 25.73
CA VAL A 14 29.99 4.21 26.21
C VAL A 14 28.64 4.73 26.73
N LEU A 15 27.54 4.42 26.04
CA LEU A 15 26.19 4.80 26.47
C LEU A 15 25.74 4.06 27.74
N ALA A 16 26.03 2.76 27.86
CA ALA A 16 25.76 1.97 29.05
C ALA A 16 26.49 2.53 30.29
N GLN A 17 27.73 2.97 30.11
CA GLN A 17 28.55 3.55 31.17
C GLN A 17 28.09 4.95 31.59
N LYS A 18 27.53 5.73 30.65
CA LYS A 18 27.13 7.13 30.88
C LYS A 18 25.71 7.29 31.43
N TYR A 19 24.78 6.40 31.08
CA TYR A 19 23.36 6.55 31.41
C TYR A 19 22.79 5.43 32.30
N GLY A 20 23.58 4.41 32.63
CA GLY A 20 23.14 3.27 33.43
C GLY A 20 22.17 2.37 32.65
N GLY A 21 22.61 1.16 32.32
CA GLY A 21 21.79 0.16 31.62
C GLY A 21 22.67 -0.88 30.95
N ASP A 22 22.15 -2.10 30.78
CA ASP A 22 22.90 -3.18 30.16
C ASP A 22 23.23 -2.87 28.69
N VAL A 23 24.46 -3.17 28.28
CA VAL A 23 24.97 -3.00 26.92
C VAL A 23 24.09 -3.74 25.92
N THR A 24 23.51 -4.88 26.31
CA THR A 24 22.60 -5.67 25.47
C THR A 24 21.30 -4.92 25.19
N THR A 25 20.72 -4.26 26.19
CA THR A 25 19.49 -3.45 26.04
C THR A 25 19.75 -2.22 25.19
N ASN A 26 20.89 -1.57 25.36
CA ASN A 26 21.29 -0.41 24.58
C ASN A 26 21.66 -0.77 23.13
N LEU A 27 22.28 -1.93 22.90
CA LEU A 27 22.53 -2.47 21.56
C LEU A 27 21.23 -2.85 20.85
N LEU A 28 20.26 -3.45 21.55
CA LEU A 28 18.94 -3.73 21.00
C LEU A 28 18.21 -2.44 20.62
N LYS A 29 18.25 -1.42 21.49
CA LYS A 29 17.66 -0.11 21.22
C LYS A 29 18.35 0.60 20.06
N LEU A 30 19.68 0.58 19.99
CA LEU A 30 20.44 1.12 18.87
C LEU A 30 20.24 0.34 17.58
N LYS A 31 20.09 -0.99 17.63
CA LYS A 31 19.78 -1.82 16.45
C LYS A 31 18.36 -1.56 15.95
N ARG A 32 17.42 -1.24 16.85
CA ARG A 32 16.07 -0.79 16.53
C ARG A 32 16.00 0.64 15.99
N LEU A 33 16.91 1.52 16.43
CA LEU A 33 17.04 2.90 15.94
C LEU A 33 17.89 3.02 14.67
N SER A 34 18.87 2.14 14.47
CA SER A 34 19.76 2.11 13.27
C SER A 34 19.28 1.15 12.19
N GLY A 35 18.43 0.17 12.54
CA GLY A 35 17.62 -0.55 11.58
C GLY A 35 16.50 0.38 11.15
N GLY A 36 16.60 0.95 9.95
CA GLY A 36 15.57 1.80 9.35
C GLY A 36 14.23 1.08 9.23
N GLU A 37 13.46 1.12 10.31
CA GLU A 37 12.13 0.53 10.45
C GLU A 37 11.05 1.57 10.10
N ASN A 38 11.16 2.17 8.91
CA ASN A 38 10.01 2.72 8.17
C ASN A 38 9.64 1.75 7.05
N LYS A 39 9.72 0.45 7.32
CA LYS A 39 9.11 -0.55 6.45
C LYS A 39 7.64 -0.56 6.82
N MET A 40 6.78 0.02 5.98
CA MET A 40 5.35 -0.27 6.01
C MET A 40 5.21 -1.78 6.17
N ALA A 41 4.69 -2.21 7.32
CA ALA A 41 4.45 -3.61 7.60
C ALA A 41 3.51 -4.07 6.49
N ASN A 42 4.04 -4.85 5.56
CA ASN A 42 3.36 -5.44 4.43
C ASN A 42 3.36 -4.75 3.05
N LEU A 43 4.22 -3.75 2.82
CA LEU A 43 4.35 -3.06 1.53
C LEU A 43 4.44 -3.99 0.31
N LYS A 44 5.18 -5.10 0.43
CA LYS A 44 5.40 -6.04 -0.67
C LYS A 44 4.14 -6.81 -1.04
N GLU A 45 3.33 -7.18 -0.05
CA GLU A 45 2.08 -7.90 -0.30
C GLU A 45 1.07 -6.96 -0.95
N HIS A 46 0.89 -5.75 -0.43
CA HIS A 46 0.02 -4.74 -1.05
C HIS A 46 0.45 -4.40 -2.48
N ALA A 47 1.75 -4.21 -2.72
CA ALA A 47 2.27 -3.96 -4.06
C ALA A 47 2.02 -5.14 -5.02
N GLY A 48 2.23 -6.38 -4.55
CA GLY A 48 2.00 -7.58 -5.34
C GLY A 48 0.52 -7.77 -5.74
N TRP A 49 -0.39 -7.59 -4.78
CA TRP A 49 -1.83 -7.68 -5.05
C TRP A 49 -2.34 -6.50 -5.89
N GLY A 50 -1.79 -5.31 -5.73
CA GLY A 50 -2.05 -4.16 -6.60
C GLY A 50 -1.62 -4.43 -8.04
N PHE A 51 -0.43 -5.02 -8.25
CA PHE A 51 0.05 -5.37 -9.59
C PHE A 51 -0.86 -6.42 -10.26
N GLY A 52 -1.17 -7.49 -9.54
CA GLY A 52 -2.04 -8.55 -10.03
C GLY A 52 -3.46 -8.06 -10.35
N SER A 53 -4.03 -7.20 -9.50
CA SER A 53 -5.36 -6.64 -9.73
C SER A 53 -5.41 -5.75 -10.97
N GLY A 54 -4.37 -4.96 -11.26
CA GLY A 54 -4.29 -4.18 -12.48
C GLY A 54 -4.23 -5.02 -13.77
N ILE A 55 -3.51 -6.15 -13.77
CA ILE A 55 -3.50 -7.10 -14.89
C ILE A 55 -4.90 -7.67 -15.12
N VAL A 56 -5.53 -8.16 -14.06
CA VAL A 56 -6.87 -8.77 -14.14
C VAL A 56 -7.89 -7.74 -14.62
N THR A 57 -7.88 -6.53 -14.06
CA THR A 57 -8.78 -5.45 -14.46
C THR A 57 -8.58 -5.07 -15.92
N TYR A 58 -7.35 -4.96 -16.41
CA TYR A 58 -7.11 -4.67 -17.82
C TYR A 58 -7.71 -5.76 -18.73
N ALA A 59 -7.48 -7.04 -18.39
CA ALA A 59 -8.02 -8.17 -19.16
C ALA A 59 -9.57 -8.18 -19.17
N VAL A 60 -10.19 -7.89 -18.04
CA VAL A 60 -11.66 -7.77 -17.92
C VAL A 60 -12.18 -6.59 -18.72
N MET A 61 -11.53 -5.43 -18.64
CA MET A 61 -11.96 -4.23 -19.35
C MET A 61 -11.77 -4.35 -20.86
N CYS A 62 -10.72 -5.02 -21.35
CA CYS A 62 -10.58 -5.35 -22.76
C CYS A 62 -11.75 -6.18 -23.27
N ARG A 63 -12.19 -7.19 -22.49
CA ARG A 63 -13.39 -7.98 -22.82
C ARG A 63 -14.65 -7.14 -22.79
N TYR A 64 -14.80 -6.29 -21.78
CA TYR A 64 -15.98 -5.44 -21.59
C TYR A 64 -16.15 -4.43 -22.73
N TYR A 65 -15.06 -3.77 -23.16
CA TYR A 65 -15.03 -2.81 -24.27
C TYR A 65 -14.79 -3.43 -25.65
N LYS A 66 -14.61 -4.76 -25.74
CA LYS A 66 -14.27 -5.48 -26.98
C LYS A 66 -13.02 -4.92 -27.68
N ARG A 67 -12.02 -4.51 -26.90
CA ARG A 67 -10.74 -4.00 -27.39
C ARG A 67 -9.73 -5.13 -27.60
N PRO A 68 -8.78 -4.99 -28.53
CA PRO A 68 -7.63 -5.89 -28.60
C PRO A 68 -6.80 -5.77 -27.32
N PHE A 69 -6.18 -6.87 -26.91
CA PHE A 69 -5.32 -6.90 -25.74
C PHE A 69 -3.94 -6.36 -26.10
N ASP A 70 -3.47 -5.33 -25.38
CA ASP A 70 -2.13 -4.77 -25.52
C ASP A 70 -1.30 -4.97 -24.24
N PHE A 71 -0.09 -5.47 -24.39
CA PHE A 71 0.79 -5.76 -23.25
C PHE A 71 1.34 -4.49 -22.57
N GLY A 72 1.56 -3.41 -23.33
CA GLY A 72 2.02 -2.14 -22.81
C GLY A 72 0.94 -1.49 -21.94
N GLU A 73 -0.28 -1.41 -22.45
CA GLU A 73 -1.45 -0.93 -21.71
C GLU A 73 -1.73 -1.78 -20.45
N MET A 74 -1.58 -3.11 -20.54
CA MET A 74 -1.67 -4.01 -19.38
C MET A 74 -0.65 -3.66 -18.30
N LEU A 75 0.62 -3.48 -18.67
CA LEU A 75 1.68 -3.13 -17.73
C LEU A 75 1.45 -1.75 -17.09
N VAL A 76 0.96 -0.77 -17.87
CA VAL A 76 0.55 0.53 -17.33
C VAL A 76 -0.56 0.36 -16.30
N CYS A 77 -1.58 -0.43 -16.59
CA CYS A 77 -2.67 -0.69 -15.64
C CYS A 77 -2.17 -1.40 -14.37
N ALA A 78 -1.25 -2.35 -14.50
CA ALA A 78 -0.63 -3.05 -13.38
C ALA A 78 0.14 -2.06 -12.48
N VAL A 79 0.95 -1.18 -13.06
CA VAL A 79 1.68 -0.14 -12.31
C VAL A 79 0.72 0.86 -11.66
N VAL A 80 -0.29 1.33 -12.37
CA VAL A 80 -1.30 2.25 -11.83
C VAL A 80 -2.00 1.63 -10.63
N ALA A 81 -2.47 0.39 -10.75
CA ALA A 81 -3.11 -0.32 -9.64
C ALA A 81 -2.16 -0.57 -8.46
N THR A 82 -0.88 -0.86 -8.72
CA THR A 82 0.13 -0.91 -7.65
C THR A 82 0.24 0.42 -6.93
N VAL A 83 0.44 1.53 -7.66
CA VAL A 83 0.61 2.86 -7.05
C VAL A 83 -0.62 3.26 -6.25
N THR A 84 -1.82 3.10 -6.80
CA THR A 84 -3.07 3.47 -6.11
C THR A 84 -3.40 2.54 -4.95
N GLY A 85 -2.99 1.27 -5.02
CA GLY A 85 -3.07 0.35 -3.90
C GLY A 85 -2.22 0.79 -2.71
N LEU A 86 -1.12 1.51 -2.94
CA LEU A 86 -0.27 2.03 -1.86
C LEU A 86 -0.73 3.38 -1.30
N VAL A 87 -1.69 4.05 -1.94
CA VAL A 87 -2.18 5.38 -1.52
C VAL A 87 -2.73 5.39 -0.10
N PRO A 88 -3.53 4.42 0.37
CA PRO A 88 -4.03 4.43 1.75
C PRO A 88 -2.91 4.57 2.79
N ASP A 89 -1.82 3.81 2.64
CA ASP A 89 -0.70 3.86 3.59
C ASP A 89 0.17 5.12 3.44
N VAL A 90 0.14 5.79 2.29
CA VAL A 90 0.80 7.09 2.10
C VAL A 90 -0.01 8.22 2.74
N VAL A 91 -1.34 8.16 2.61
CA VAL A 91 -2.26 9.18 3.16
C VAL A 91 -2.42 9.03 4.66
N GLU A 92 -2.54 7.80 5.16
CA GLU A 92 -2.66 7.46 6.58
C GLU A 92 -1.54 6.50 6.98
N PRO A 93 -0.30 7.00 7.18
CA PRO A 93 0.85 6.14 7.50
C PRO A 93 0.71 5.48 8.87
N ALA A 94 1.28 4.29 8.99
CA ALA A 94 1.22 3.42 10.16
C ALA A 94 2.08 3.89 11.36
N LEU A 95 1.83 5.10 11.87
CA LEU A 95 2.59 5.71 12.97
C LEU A 95 2.17 5.21 14.36
N ASP A 96 0.94 4.73 14.50
CA ASP A 96 0.41 4.13 15.73
C ASP A 96 -0.62 3.03 15.40
N PRO A 97 -0.96 2.11 16.31
CA PRO A 97 -1.90 1.02 16.01
C PRO A 97 -3.30 1.48 15.55
N ASN A 98 -3.69 2.72 15.85
CA ASN A 98 -5.00 3.31 15.54
C ASN A 98 -5.01 4.24 14.32
N HIS A 99 -3.94 4.29 13.52
CA HIS A 99 -3.84 5.14 12.32
C HIS A 99 -4.87 4.83 11.21
N ARG A 100 -5.44 3.62 11.19
CA ARG A 100 -6.38 3.17 10.15
C ARG A 100 -7.74 3.83 10.36
N SER A 101 -7.99 4.94 9.66
CA SER A 101 -9.22 5.72 9.83
C SER A 101 -9.96 5.90 8.51
N PHE A 102 -9.80 7.03 7.82
CA PHE A 102 -10.62 7.39 6.67
C PHE A 102 -10.21 6.62 5.40
N ALA A 103 -8.92 6.61 5.06
CA ALA A 103 -8.42 5.98 3.82
C ALA A 103 -8.57 4.45 3.87
N HIS A 104 -8.47 3.86 5.06
CA HIS A 104 -8.72 2.44 5.26
C HIS A 104 -10.18 2.11 5.63
N SER A 105 -11.15 2.97 5.34
CA SER A 105 -12.56 2.73 5.67
C SER A 105 -13.38 2.07 4.56
N VAL A 106 -14.41 1.33 4.96
CA VAL A 106 -15.41 0.76 4.03
C VAL A 106 -16.14 1.87 3.28
N THR A 107 -16.40 3.01 3.92
CA THR A 107 -17.08 4.16 3.30
C THR A 107 -16.22 4.77 2.18
N ALA A 108 -14.93 4.98 2.41
CA ALA A 108 -14.02 5.50 1.38
C ALA A 108 -13.92 4.52 0.19
N GLY A 109 -13.73 3.23 0.47
CA GLY A 109 -13.72 2.20 -0.58
C GLY A 109 -15.01 2.15 -1.39
N SER A 110 -16.17 2.19 -0.72
CA SER A 110 -17.48 2.18 -1.38
C SER A 110 -17.70 3.44 -2.24
N GLY A 111 -17.26 4.61 -1.76
CA GLY A 111 -17.32 5.86 -2.52
C GLY A 111 -16.49 5.80 -3.80
N ILE A 112 -15.26 5.30 -3.73
CA ILE A 112 -14.38 5.13 -4.89
C ILE A 112 -14.99 4.14 -5.90
N VAL A 113 -15.53 3.00 -5.42
CA VAL A 113 -16.22 2.04 -6.28
C VAL A 113 -17.44 2.68 -6.95
N GLY A 114 -18.27 3.42 -6.22
CA GLY A 114 -19.43 4.11 -6.76
C GLY A 114 -19.06 5.12 -7.86
N LEU A 115 -18.00 5.92 -7.63
CA LEU A 115 -17.46 6.84 -8.63
C LEU A 115 -16.95 6.10 -9.87
N ALA A 116 -16.24 4.98 -9.68
CA ALA A 116 -15.75 4.16 -10.78
C ALA A 116 -16.90 3.52 -11.59
N MET A 117 -17.94 3.02 -10.93
CA MET A 117 -19.12 2.46 -11.60
C MET A 117 -19.84 3.53 -12.43
N SER A 118 -19.95 4.75 -11.93
CA SER A 118 -20.56 5.87 -12.67
C SER A 118 -19.68 6.36 -13.82
N SER A 119 -18.36 6.40 -13.64
CA SER A 119 -17.43 7.05 -14.58
C SER A 119 -16.83 6.09 -15.61
N CYS A 120 -16.65 4.81 -15.27
CA CYS A 120 -15.92 3.83 -16.07
C CYS A 120 -16.83 2.88 -16.84
N GLY A 121 -18.16 3.03 -16.75
CA GLY A 121 -19.13 2.27 -17.53
C GLY A 121 -19.24 2.73 -18.99
N VAL A 122 -19.75 1.85 -19.85
CA VAL A 122 -19.96 2.15 -21.29
C VAL A 122 -20.87 3.36 -21.52
N GLU A 123 -21.83 3.60 -20.63
CA GLU A 123 -22.82 4.67 -20.74
C GLU A 123 -22.21 6.08 -20.57
N ASN A 124 -21.07 6.21 -19.88
CA ASN A 124 -20.42 7.50 -19.71
C ASN A 124 -19.69 7.92 -20.98
N LYS A 125 -20.28 8.81 -21.79
CA LYS A 125 -19.66 9.29 -23.04
C LYS A 125 -18.62 10.39 -22.86
N ASN A 126 -18.46 10.92 -21.65
CA ASN A 126 -17.56 12.04 -21.40
C ASN A 126 -16.10 11.63 -21.28
N TRP A 127 -15.83 10.35 -21.02
CA TRP A 127 -14.48 9.81 -20.87
C TRP A 127 -14.19 8.84 -22.00
N ASP A 128 -13.00 8.93 -22.58
CA ASP A 128 -12.53 7.91 -23.52
C ASP A 128 -12.31 6.58 -22.78
N GLU A 129 -12.46 5.48 -23.53
CA GLU A 129 -12.33 4.11 -23.00
C GLU A 129 -11.02 3.92 -22.23
N TRP A 130 -9.92 4.50 -22.71
CA TRP A 130 -8.62 4.38 -22.04
C TRP A 130 -8.61 4.97 -20.63
N TYR A 131 -9.20 6.15 -20.42
CA TYR A 131 -9.32 6.74 -19.08
C TYR A 131 -10.24 5.94 -18.17
N LYS A 132 -11.26 5.29 -18.72
CA LYS A 132 -12.13 4.38 -17.95
C LYS A 132 -11.37 3.13 -17.52
N ILE A 133 -10.53 2.56 -18.40
CA ILE A 133 -9.68 1.41 -18.09
C ILE A 133 -8.69 1.77 -16.97
N LEU A 134 -8.03 2.93 -17.10
CA LEU A 134 -7.11 3.43 -16.06
C LEU A 134 -7.84 3.71 -14.73
N GLY A 135 -9.01 4.33 -14.77
CA GLY A 135 -9.82 4.59 -13.57
C GLY A 135 -10.27 3.30 -12.88
N ALA A 136 -10.66 2.28 -13.65
CA ALA A 136 -10.99 0.96 -13.12
C ALA A 136 -9.76 0.27 -12.51
N ALA A 137 -8.59 0.34 -13.16
CA ALA A 137 -7.35 -0.23 -12.62
C ALA A 137 -6.93 0.46 -11.32
N ALA A 138 -6.99 1.79 -11.29
CA ALA A 138 -6.74 2.61 -10.10
C ALA A 138 -7.66 2.20 -8.93
N THR A 139 -8.95 2.03 -9.22
CA THR A 139 -9.95 1.59 -8.25
C THR A 139 -9.67 0.17 -7.75
N ALA A 140 -9.35 -0.76 -8.65
CA ALA A 140 -9.02 -2.14 -8.29
C ALA A 140 -7.77 -2.22 -7.40
N GLY A 141 -6.76 -1.39 -7.66
CA GLY A 141 -5.59 -1.23 -6.81
C GLY A 141 -5.96 -0.84 -5.39
N TYR A 142 -6.71 0.26 -5.23
CA TYR A 142 -7.18 0.74 -3.94
C TYR A 142 -7.99 -0.32 -3.18
N ILE A 143 -8.92 -0.99 -3.85
CA ILE A 143 -9.76 -2.02 -3.24
C ILE A 143 -8.95 -3.26 -2.85
N SER A 144 -7.93 -3.64 -3.64
CA SER A 144 -7.06 -4.75 -3.26
C SER A 144 -6.33 -4.49 -1.94
N HIS A 145 -5.93 -3.24 -1.68
CA HIS A 145 -5.36 -2.83 -0.40
C HIS A 145 -6.36 -3.00 0.75
N LEU A 146 -7.58 -2.47 0.58
CA LEU A 146 -8.62 -2.58 1.60
C LEU A 146 -9.02 -4.03 1.88
N VAL A 147 -9.09 -4.88 0.86
CA VAL A 147 -9.41 -6.31 1.04
C VAL A 147 -8.35 -6.98 1.91
N LEU A 148 -7.08 -6.73 1.66
CA LEU A 148 -5.99 -7.28 2.48
C LEU A 148 -6.07 -6.79 3.92
N ASP A 149 -6.34 -5.51 4.13
CA ASP A 149 -6.50 -4.96 5.49
C ASP A 149 -7.76 -5.49 6.19
N GLY A 150 -8.84 -5.70 5.46
CA GLY A 150 -10.06 -6.32 5.95
C GLY A 150 -9.89 -7.78 6.37
N CYS A 151 -8.94 -8.49 5.77
CA CYS A 151 -8.58 -9.86 6.17
C CYS A 151 -7.67 -9.93 7.40
N THR A 152 -7.20 -8.80 7.93
CA THR A 152 -6.45 -8.78 9.20
C THR A 152 -7.40 -8.91 10.39
N PRO A 153 -6.96 -9.41 11.56
CA PRO A 153 -7.81 -9.51 12.76
C PRO A 153 -8.41 -8.18 13.22
N ARG A 154 -7.83 -7.04 12.82
CA ARG A 154 -8.34 -5.69 13.12
C ARG A 154 -9.49 -5.28 12.21
N GLY A 155 -9.56 -5.82 10.99
CA GLY A 155 -10.55 -5.47 9.98
C GLY A 155 -10.48 -4.01 9.51
N LEU A 156 -11.51 -3.59 8.76
CA LEU A 156 -11.69 -2.21 8.29
C LEU A 156 -12.70 -1.45 9.18
N PRO A 157 -12.44 -0.19 9.54
CA PRO A 157 -13.46 0.69 10.11
C PRO A 157 -14.61 0.94 9.13
N LEU A 158 -15.85 0.98 9.64
CA LEU A 158 -17.03 1.32 8.82
C LEU A 158 -17.00 2.79 8.38
N LEU A 159 -16.71 3.69 9.32
CA LEU A 159 -16.56 5.13 9.14
C LEU A 159 -15.33 5.58 9.94
N SER A 160 -14.65 6.64 9.48
CA SER A 160 -13.60 7.34 10.23
C SER A 160 -14.05 7.55 11.68
N LYS A 161 -13.20 7.19 12.64
CA LYS A 161 -13.38 7.53 14.06
C LYS A 161 -12.56 8.76 14.41
#